data_AF-A0A0B6YJK8-F1
#
_entry.id   AF-A0A0B6YJK8-F1
#
_cell.length_a   1.000
_cell.length_b   1.000
_cell.length_c   1.000
_cell.angle_alpha   90.00
_cell.angle_beta   90.00
_cell.angle_gamma   90.00
#
_symmetry.space_group_name_H-M   'P 1'
#
loop_
_entity.id
_entity.type
_entity.pdbx_description
1 polymer ?
#
loop_
_entity_poly.entity_id
_entity_poly.type
_entity_poly.pdbx_seq_one_letter_code
_entity_poly.pdbx_strand_id
1 'polypeptide(L)'
;GEQPIFTTKAHVFQIDAGTKKDWIPASKNAVSVSFFFDSIRNTYRIISVEGSKALVNSTITPNMTFTKTSQKFGQWSDPRANTVYGLGFSSE
;
A
#
# COMPACT_ATOMS: atom_id res chain seq x y z
N GLY A 1 -14.67 -13.58 6.54
CA GLY A 1 -13.69 -12.81 7.33
C GLY A 1 -12.45 -12.62 6.48
N GLU A 2 -11.59 -11.65 6.82
CA GLU A 2 -10.39 -11.37 6.01
C GLU A 2 -9.35 -12.47 6.22
N GLN A 3 -8.85 -13.04 5.12
CA GLN A 3 -7.81 -14.09 5.15
C GLN A 3 -6.54 -13.57 4.46
N PRO A 4 -5.37 -13.65 5.11
CA PRO A 4 -4.12 -13.23 4.48
C PRO A 4 -3.74 -14.22 3.37
N ILE A 5 -3.33 -13.70 2.23
CA ILE A 5 -2.88 -14.47 1.06
C ILE A 5 -1.37 -14.41 0.96
N PHE A 6 -0.81 -13.22 1.11
CA PHE A 6 0.61 -12.94 0.96
C PHE A 6 1.00 -11.79 1.87
N THR A 7 2.23 -11.84 2.40
CA THR A 7 2.80 -10.78 3.22
C THR A 7 4.25 -10.53 2.82
N THR A 8 4.62 -9.26 2.71
CA THR A 8 6.00 -8.80 2.51
C THR A 8 6.34 -7.67 3.46
N LYS A 9 7.62 -7.27 3.51
CA LYS A 9 8.14 -6.15 4.30
C LYS A 9 8.55 -5.01 3.38
N ALA A 10 8.07 -3.80 3.66
CA ALA A 10 8.43 -2.60 2.92
C ALA A 10 8.32 -1.33 3.79
N HIS A 11 9.05 -0.29 3.42
CA HIS A 11 8.77 1.06 3.90
C HIS A 11 7.57 1.62 3.13
N VAL A 12 6.59 2.18 3.83
CA VAL A 12 5.37 2.73 3.21
C VAL A 12 5.52 4.24 3.05
N PHE A 13 5.14 4.73 1.87
CA PHE A 13 5.11 6.14 1.52
C PHE A 13 3.73 6.53 0.99
N GLN A 14 3.37 7.80 1.13
CA GLN A 14 2.21 8.41 0.50
C GLN A 14 2.63 9.71 -0.19
N ILE A 15 1.91 10.10 -1.24
CA ILE A 15 2.16 11.40 -1.86
C ILE A 15 1.60 12.52 -0.96
N ASP A 16 2.33 13.62 -0.84
CA ASP A 16 1.85 14.80 -0.14
C ASP A 16 0.55 15.30 -0.78
N ALA A 17 -0.49 15.47 0.04
CA ALA A 17 -1.81 15.85 -0.45
C ALA A 17 -1.86 17.29 -0.99
N GLY A 18 -0.96 18.16 -0.52
CA GLY A 18 -0.87 19.56 -0.94
C GLY A 18 -0.10 19.73 -2.25
N THR A 19 1.13 19.20 -2.33
CA THR A 19 2.00 19.35 -3.51
C THR A 19 1.68 18.33 -4.60
N LYS A 20 1.11 17.18 -4.25
CA LYS A 20 0.86 16.03 -5.14
C LYS A 20 2.09 15.59 -5.94
N LYS A 21 3.28 15.82 -5.39
CA LYS A 21 4.56 15.54 -6.05
C LYS A 21 5.55 14.85 -5.12
N ASP A 22 5.55 15.22 -3.84
CA ASP A 22 6.55 14.74 -2.91
C ASP A 22 6.11 13.46 -2.20
N TRP A 23 7.05 12.55 -1.98
CA TRP A 23 6.81 11.34 -1.19
C TRP A 23 7.04 11.63 0.29
N ILE A 24 6.05 11.32 1.12
CA ILE A 24 6.12 11.41 2.57
C ILE A 24 6.19 10.00 3.16
N PRO A 25 7.15 9.70 4.06
CA PRO A 25 7.20 8.42 4.75
C PRO A 25 5.99 8.26 5.67
N ALA A 26 5.24 7.18 5.46
CA ALA A 26 4.10 6.80 6.30
C ALA A 26 4.49 5.85 7.43
N SER A 27 5.61 5.12 7.29
CA SER A 27 6.21 4.26 8.33
C SER A 27 7.63 4.71 8.67
N LYS A 28 8.05 4.49 9.92
CA LYS A 28 9.44 4.76 10.34
C LYS A 28 10.39 3.62 9.97
N ASN A 29 9.90 2.39 10.00
CA ASN A 29 10.64 1.18 9.67
C ASN A 29 9.93 0.40 8.57
N ALA A 30 10.56 -0.67 8.09
CA ALA A 30 9.91 -1.64 7.21
C ALA A 30 8.78 -2.38 7.98
N VAL A 31 7.55 -2.19 7.52
CA VAL A 31 6.33 -2.77 8.09
C VAL A 31 5.82 -3.91 7.24
N SER A 32 4.96 -4.76 7.81
CA SER A 32 4.27 -5.79 7.05
C SER A 32 3.23 -5.14 6.13
N VAL A 33 3.25 -5.53 4.86
CA VAL A 33 2.26 -5.17 3.85
C VAL A 33 1.67 -6.47 3.34
N SER A 34 0.37 -6.65 3.52
CA SER A 34 -0.31 -7.92 3.31
C SER A 34 -1.47 -7.78 2.33
N PHE A 35 -1.62 -8.76 1.47
CA PHE A 35 -2.79 -8.94 0.63
C PHE A 35 -3.79 -9.82 1.36
N PHE A 36 -5.01 -9.35 1.49
CA PHE A 36 -6.13 -10.07 2.09
C PHE A 36 -7.21 -10.33 1.07
N PHE A 37 -7.85 -11.50 1.17
CA PHE A 37 -9.15 -11.73 0.56
C PHE A 37 -10.24 -11.48 1.60
N ASP A 38 -11.13 -10.53 1.33
CA ASP A 38 -12.35 -10.29 2.10
C ASP A 38 -13.51 -11.06 1.42
N SER A 39 -13.85 -12.22 1.98
CA SER A 39 -14.93 -13.06 1.45
C SER A 39 -16.33 -12.48 1.64
N ILE A 40 -16.52 -11.52 2.54
CA ILE A 40 -17.83 -10.89 2.79
C ILE A 40 -18.12 -9.88 1.67
N ARG A 41 -17.09 -9.11 1.29
CA ARG A 41 -17.18 -8.11 0.22
C ARG A 41 -16.80 -8.65 -1.15
N ASN A 42 -16.26 -9.87 -1.19
CA ASN A 42 -15.69 -10.51 -2.38
C ASN A 42 -14.64 -9.61 -3.06
N THR A 43 -13.72 -9.07 -2.27
CA THR A 43 -12.69 -8.13 -2.74
C THR A 43 -11.32 -8.50 -2.20
N TYR A 44 -10.27 -8.09 -2.91
CA TYR A 44 -8.90 -8.12 -2.41
C TYR A 44 -8.51 -6.77 -1.83
N ARG A 45 -7.74 -6.78 -0.73
CA ARG A 45 -7.27 -5.57 -0.05
C ARG A 45 -5.79 -5.65 0.23
N ILE A 46 -5.10 -4.51 0.08
CA ILE A 46 -3.74 -4.30 0.57
C ILE A 46 -3.88 -3.61 1.93
N ILE A 47 -3.36 -4.24 2.98
CA ILE A 47 -3.44 -3.74 4.35
C ILE A 47 -2.03 -3.67 4.94
N SER A 48 -1.72 -2.53 5.57
CA SER A 48 -0.53 -2.36 6.39
C SER A 48 -0.86 -1.53 7.62
N VAL A 49 -0.36 -1.95 8.78
CA VAL A 49 -0.60 -1.31 10.07
C VAL A 49 0.73 -1.12 10.82
N GLU A 50 0.87 0.01 11.51
CA GLU A 50 1.96 0.27 12.46
C GLU A 50 1.34 0.62 13.82
N GLY A 51 1.47 -0.29 14.79
CA GLY A 51 0.69 -0.22 16.02
C GLY A 51 -0.81 -0.34 15.73
N SER A 52 -1.60 0.63 16.20
CA SER A 52 -3.04 0.73 15.91
C SER A 52 -3.38 1.57 14.67
N LYS A 53 -2.38 2.18 14.02
CA LYS A 53 -2.58 3.06 12.87
C LYS A 53 -2.55 2.25 11.57
N ALA A 54 -3.61 2.34 10.77
CA ALA A 54 -3.59 1.85 9.40
C ALA A 54 -2.75 2.79 8.52
N LEU A 55 -1.72 2.24 7.89
CA LEU A 55 -0.85 2.94 6.95
C LEU A 55 -1.32 2.75 5.50
N VAL A 56 -1.75 1.52 5.18
CA VAL A 56 -2.37 1.19 3.91
C VAL A 56 -3.68 0.48 4.19
N ASN A 57 -4.74 0.92 3.50
CA ASN A 57 -6.01 0.23 3.46
C ASN A 57 -6.64 0.46 2.09
N SER A 58 -6.18 -0.32 1.11
CA SER A 58 -6.51 -0.12 -0.29
C SER A 58 -7.27 -1.31 -0.83
N THR A 59 -8.44 -1.08 -1.42
CA THR A 59 -9.19 -2.14 -2.11
C THR A 59 -8.68 -2.25 -3.54
N ILE A 60 -8.24 -3.43 -3.95
CA ILE A 60 -7.75 -3.68 -5.30
C ILE A 60 -8.95 -3.64 -6.24
N THR A 61 -8.86 -2.80 -7.27
CA THR A 61 -9.86 -2.69 -8.33
C THR A 61 -9.31 -3.24 -9.64
N PRO A 62 -10.16 -3.66 -10.61
CA PRO A 62 -9.68 -4.20 -11.88
C PRO A 62 -8.76 -3.25 -12.67
N ASN A 63 -8.95 -1.93 -12.51
CA ASN A 63 -8.16 -0.91 -13.21
C ASN A 63 -6.97 -0.40 -12.38
N MET A 64 -6.75 -0.95 -11.18
CA MET A 64 -5.60 -0.58 -10.36
C MET A 64 -4.32 -1.10 -11.02
N THR A 65 -3.34 -0.20 -11.19
CA THR A 65 -2.02 -0.54 -11.75
C THR A 65 -0.94 -0.28 -10.71
N PHE A 66 -0.09 -1.27 -10.48
CA PHE A 66 1.14 -1.10 -9.71
C PHE A 66 2.30 -0.80 -10.66
N THR A 67 2.88 0.39 -10.56
CA THR A 67 3.97 0.85 -11.42
C THR A 67 5.29 0.83 -10.65
N LYS A 68 6.28 0.09 -11.15
CA LYS A 68 7.66 0.19 -10.65
C LYS A 68 8.28 1.48 -11.18
N THR A 69 8.80 2.33 -10.29
CA THR A 69 9.47 3.59 -10.67
C THR A 69 10.97 3.59 -10.35
N SER A 70 11.44 2.59 -9.58
CA SER A 70 12.86 2.24 -9.49
C SER A 70 13.01 0.73 -9.26
N GLN A 71 14.26 0.24 -9.18
CA GLN A 71 14.56 -1.17 -8.94
C GLN A 71 13.88 -1.73 -7.68
N LYS A 72 13.74 -0.91 -6.63
CA LYS A 72 13.21 -1.32 -5.31
C LYS A 72 11.99 -0.52 -4.88
N PHE A 73 11.40 0.27 -5.77
CA PHE A 73 10.27 1.12 -5.44
C PHE A 73 9.16 0.99 -6.47
N GLY A 74 7.93 0.85 -5.99
CA GLY A 74 6.74 0.90 -6.83
C GLY A 74 5.57 1.55 -6.12
N GLN A 75 4.57 1.94 -6.90
CA GLN A 75 3.46 2.77 -6.46
C GLN A 75 2.14 2.38 -7.13
N TRP A 76 1.03 2.77 -6.51
CA TRP A 76 -0.30 2.72 -7.12
C TRP A 76 -1.17 3.86 -6.63
N SER A 77 -2.13 4.27 -7.44
CA SER A 77 -3.15 5.25 -7.04
C SER A 77 -4.35 4.55 -6.41
N ASP A 78 -4.85 5.10 -5.30
CA ASP A 78 -6.14 4.75 -4.72
C ASP A 78 -7.06 5.98 -4.71
N PRO A 79 -7.96 6.09 -5.71
CA PRO A 79 -8.90 7.21 -5.79
C PRO A 79 -9.89 7.27 -4.63
N ARG A 80 -10.23 6.14 -4.00
CA ARG A 80 -11.19 6.12 -2.88
C ARG A 80 -10.56 6.69 -1.61
N ALA A 81 -9.28 6.41 -1.40
CA ALA A 81 -8.50 7.00 -0.31
C ALA A 81 -7.93 8.38 -0.68
N ASN A 82 -8.16 8.87 -1.92
CA ASN A 82 -7.62 10.12 -2.46
C ASN A 82 -6.10 10.27 -2.24
N THR A 83 -5.35 9.19 -2.49
CA THR A 83 -3.91 9.13 -2.26
C THR A 83 -3.21 8.27 -3.31
N VAL A 84 -1.90 8.45 -3.43
CA VAL A 84 -1.01 7.50 -4.08
C VAL A 84 -0.18 6.84 -2.99
N TYR A 85 -0.11 5.51 -2.99
CA TYR A 85 0.73 4.74 -2.09
C TYR A 85 2.02 4.34 -2.80
N GLY A 86 3.12 4.32 -2.05
CA GLY A 86 4.43 3.89 -2.51
C GLY A 86 5.03 2.88 -1.53
N LEU A 87 5.76 1.90 -2.06
CA LEU A 87 6.44 0.87 -1.28
C LEU A 87 7.91 0.81 -1.68
N GLY A 88 8.79 0.96 -0.68
CA GLY A 88 10.23 0.75 -0.81
C GLY A 88 10.65 -0.60 -0.22
N PHE A 89 11.13 -1.50 -1.08
CA PHE A 89 11.53 -2.88 -0.73
C PHE A 89 13.04 -2.99 -0.44
N SER A 90 13.46 -4.05 0.24
CA SER A 90 14.88 -4.31 0.54
C SER A 90 15.69 -4.78 -0.68
N SER A 91 15.03 -5.48 -1.60
CA SER A 91 15.60 -6.07 -2.81
C SER A 91 14.68 -5.87 -4.01
N GLU A 92 15.23 -6.10 -5.21
CA GLU A 92 14.45 -6.18 -6.47
C GLU A 92 13.50 -7.39 -6.48
#